data_AF-A0AAF5I246-F1
#
_entry.id   AF-A0AAF5I246-F1
#
_cell.length_a   1.000
_cell.length_b   1.000
_cell.length_c   1.000
_cell.angle_alpha   90.00
_cell.angle_beta   90.00
_cell.angle_gamma   90.00
#
_symmetry.space_group_name_H-M   'P 1'
#
loop_
_entity.id
_entity.type
_entity.pdbx_description
1 polymer ?
#
loop_
_entity_poly.entity_id
_entity_poly.type
_entity_poly.pdbx_seq_one_letter_code
_entity_poly.pdbx_strand_id
1 'polypeptide(L)'
;MLLNFQFPLVDDNYKPYLPAVDNEIDRSKDNDYENLRKIVFGIYLCYMFYNCQPSQYVCNIHIQVRQLQELQRIMKEVLLKANQYEAMYCLYCLIQHDAFTIVPFGNDYTFKLASSRILQNDGSERLPSIKNFDLITSGGNLNPYKKEKAFKHMQTCHEKYLEMKEKFGMSNISKVQDSPNDILDNIDKRVKKKFKMMDDPPKSGGN
;
A
#
# COMPACT_ATOMS: atom_id res chain seq x y z
N MET A 1 1.36 -7.45 -1.18
CA MET A 1 1.19 -6.31 -2.11
C MET A 1 2.07 -5.20 -1.58
N LEU A 2 3.22 -4.93 -2.20
CA LEU A 2 4.06 -3.78 -1.83
C LEU A 2 3.42 -2.55 -2.48
N LEU A 3 2.72 -1.75 -1.70
CA LEU A 3 2.25 -0.44 -2.13
C LEU A 3 3.46 0.50 -2.17
N ASN A 4 4.13 0.57 -3.32
CA ASN A 4 5.16 1.57 -3.55
C ASN A 4 4.49 2.93 -3.76
N PHE A 5 4.32 3.66 -2.67
CA PHE A 5 3.92 5.06 -2.70
C PHE A 5 5.14 5.92 -3.02
N GLN A 6 5.44 6.06 -4.31
CA GLN A 6 6.06 7.29 -4.78
C GLN A 6 4.95 8.36 -4.77
N PHE A 7 4.74 8.95 -3.60
CA PHE A 7 4.50 10.39 -3.59
C PHE A 7 5.62 11.07 -4.41
N PRO A 8 5.50 12.33 -4.83
CA PRO A 8 6.66 13.08 -5.32
C PRO A 8 7.69 13.36 -4.20
N LEU A 9 7.85 12.44 -3.25
CA LEU A 9 8.93 12.40 -2.28
C LEU A 9 10.13 11.82 -3.01
N VAL A 10 11.22 12.59 -3.02
CA VAL A 10 12.51 12.28 -3.62
C VAL A 10 12.82 10.78 -3.51
N ASP A 11 12.92 10.08 -4.65
CA ASP A 11 13.53 8.75 -4.69
C ASP A 11 15.04 8.95 -4.63
N ASP A 12 15.60 8.76 -3.44
CA ASP A 12 17.04 8.91 -3.21
C ASP A 12 17.63 7.61 -2.67
N ASN A 13 17.68 6.60 -3.53
CA ASN A 13 18.45 5.39 -3.25
C ASN A 13 19.97 5.67 -3.13
N TYR A 14 20.46 6.88 -3.41
CA TYR A 14 21.87 7.24 -3.27
C TYR A 14 22.23 7.62 -1.83
N LYS A 15 21.31 8.24 -1.07
CA LYS A 15 21.52 8.65 0.34
C LYS A 15 20.28 8.36 1.21
N PRO A 16 19.88 7.10 1.38
CA PRO A 16 18.57 6.76 1.97
C PRO A 16 18.41 7.13 3.46
N TYR A 17 19.51 7.13 4.20
CA TYR A 17 19.52 7.41 5.65
C TYR A 17 19.85 8.85 5.99
N LEU A 18 20.39 9.61 5.04
CA LEU A 18 20.75 10.98 5.31
C LEU A 18 19.51 11.85 5.20
N PRO A 19 19.18 12.64 6.23
CA PRO A 19 18.14 13.63 6.09
C PRO A 19 18.44 14.54 4.90
N ALA A 20 17.38 15.02 4.23
CA ALA A 20 17.54 16.09 3.26
C ALA A 20 18.03 17.33 4.01
N VAL A 21 19.07 17.99 3.49
CA VAL A 21 19.46 19.32 3.99
C VAL A 21 18.37 20.29 3.52
N ASP A 22 18.04 21.32 4.31
CA ASP A 22 16.95 22.26 3.97
C ASP A 22 17.03 22.83 2.54
N ASN A 23 18.25 22.95 2.00
CA ASN A 23 18.52 23.44 0.64
C ASN A 23 18.22 22.42 -0.48
N GLU A 24 18.09 21.12 -0.16
CA GLU A 24 17.74 20.05 -1.11
C GLU A 24 16.21 19.88 -1.24
N ILE A 25 15.43 20.52 -0.38
CA ILE A 25 13.97 20.40 -0.34
C ILE A 25 13.36 21.31 -1.43
N ASP A 26 12.78 20.71 -2.46
CA ASP A 26 12.06 21.45 -3.51
C ASP A 26 10.69 21.95 -2.99
N ARG A 27 10.66 23.23 -2.58
CA ARG A 27 9.44 23.92 -2.14
C ARG A 27 8.72 24.67 -3.26
N SER A 28 9.22 24.59 -4.51
CA SER A 28 8.70 25.40 -5.62
C SER A 28 7.23 25.11 -5.96
N LYS A 29 6.76 23.90 -5.65
CA LYS A 29 5.40 23.42 -5.95
C LYS A 29 4.47 23.40 -4.73
N ASP A 30 4.91 23.92 -3.58
CA ASP A 30 4.10 23.87 -2.35
C ASP A 30 2.79 24.65 -2.45
N ASN A 31 2.80 25.75 -3.21
CA ASN A 31 1.64 26.62 -3.41
C ASN A 31 0.84 26.27 -4.68
N ASP A 32 1.25 25.26 -5.45
CA ASP A 32 0.54 24.86 -6.66
C ASP A 32 -0.72 24.06 -6.30
N TYR A 33 -1.86 24.51 -6.82
CA TYR A 33 -3.16 23.88 -6.60
C TYR A 33 -3.19 22.44 -7.15
N GLU A 34 -2.58 22.19 -8.31
CA GLU A 34 -2.55 20.85 -8.90
C GLU A 34 -1.63 19.92 -8.10
N ASN A 35 -0.50 20.42 -7.59
CA ASN A 35 0.35 19.67 -6.68
C ASN A 35 -0.35 19.35 -5.35
N LEU A 36 -1.05 20.32 -4.76
CA LEU A 36 -1.84 20.11 -3.55
C LEU A 36 -2.88 18.99 -3.74
N ARG A 37 -3.60 18.99 -4.86
CA ARG A 37 -4.57 17.92 -5.19
C ARG A 37 -3.90 16.55 -5.30
N LYS A 38 -2.71 16.46 -5.90
CA LYS A 38 -1.94 15.21 -5.99
C LYS A 38 -1.51 14.71 -4.62
N ILE A 39 -1.04 15.60 -3.74
CA ILE A 39 -0.65 15.27 -2.37
C ILE A 39 -1.85 14.74 -1.59
N VAL A 40 -2.96 15.49 -1.59
CA VAL A 40 -4.19 15.11 -0.87
C VAL A 40 -4.74 13.77 -1.38
N PHE A 41 -4.78 13.59 -2.70
CA PHE A 41 -5.18 12.32 -3.30
C PHE A 41 -4.29 11.15 -2.84
N GLY A 42 -2.97 11.33 -2.85
CA GLY A 42 -2.02 10.33 -2.38
C GLY A 42 -2.24 9.94 -0.92
N ILE A 43 -2.49 10.92 -0.05
CA ILE A 43 -2.76 10.70 1.38
C ILE A 43 -4.02 9.85 1.58
N TYR A 44 -5.14 10.22 0.95
CA TYR A 44 -6.39 9.45 1.06
C TYR A 44 -6.20 8.02 0.56
N LEU A 45 -5.44 7.85 -0.53
CA LEU A 45 -5.16 6.54 -1.09
C LEU A 45 -4.31 5.67 -0.14
N CYS A 46 -3.26 6.24 0.48
CA CYS A 46 -2.48 5.57 1.52
C CYS A 46 -3.36 5.14 2.68
N TYR A 47 -4.16 6.07 3.20
CA TYR A 47 -5.05 5.81 4.33
C TYR A 47 -6.05 4.70 4.01
N MET A 48 -6.65 4.74 2.82
CA MET A 48 -7.66 3.77 2.41
C MET A 48 -7.07 2.38 2.19
N PHE A 49 -5.96 2.28 1.45
CA PHE A 49 -5.34 0.99 1.24
C PHE A 49 -4.79 0.39 2.53
N TYR A 50 -4.29 1.20 3.47
CA TYR A 50 -3.85 0.69 4.77
C TYR A 50 -5.02 0.11 5.58
N ASN A 51 -6.14 0.84 5.66
CA ASN A 51 -7.31 0.45 6.46
C ASN A 51 -8.17 -0.64 5.82
N CYS A 52 -8.12 -0.81 4.50
CA CYS A 52 -8.81 -1.90 3.79
C CYS A 52 -8.11 -3.27 3.95
N GLN A 53 -6.92 -3.32 4.55
CA GLN A 53 -6.22 -4.57 4.83
C GLN A 53 -6.92 -5.35 5.96
N PRO A 54 -6.99 -6.68 5.88
CA PRO A 54 -7.49 -7.50 6.98
C PRO A 54 -6.62 -7.31 8.23
N SER A 55 -7.24 -7.18 9.40
CA SER A 55 -6.55 -6.85 10.67
C SER A 55 -5.49 -7.86 11.11
N GLN A 56 -5.57 -9.10 10.61
CA GLN A 56 -4.61 -10.17 10.89
C GLN A 56 -3.37 -10.14 9.99
N TYR A 57 -3.43 -9.44 8.84
CA TYR A 57 -2.40 -9.44 7.79
C TYR A 57 -2.13 -8.02 7.26
N VAL A 58 -1.79 -7.12 8.18
CA VAL A 58 -1.50 -5.71 7.85
C VAL A 58 -0.05 -5.57 7.43
N CYS A 59 0.16 -5.07 6.22
CA CYS A 59 1.47 -4.69 5.71
C CYS A 59 1.74 -3.23 6.01
N ASN A 60 2.95 -2.94 6.47
CA ASN A 60 3.43 -1.57 6.69
C ASN A 60 3.80 -0.90 5.35
N ILE A 61 3.74 0.42 5.35
CA ILE A 61 4.15 1.30 4.26
C ILE A 61 5.65 1.54 4.41
N HIS A 62 6.42 1.01 3.48
CA HIS A 62 7.86 1.22 3.45
C HIS A 62 8.16 2.67 3.02
N ILE A 63 9.01 3.34 3.79
CA ILE A 63 9.38 4.74 3.56
C ILE A 63 10.88 4.94 3.85
N GLN A 64 11.54 5.86 3.17
CA GLN A 64 12.92 6.30 3.48
C GLN A 64 12.91 7.46 4.49
N VAL A 65 14.06 7.74 5.11
CA VAL A 65 14.18 8.84 6.08
C VAL A 65 13.81 10.18 5.46
N ARG A 66 14.28 10.45 4.24
CA ARG A 66 13.96 11.69 3.49
C ARG A 66 12.46 11.82 3.21
N GLN A 67 11.82 10.73 2.83
CA GLN A 67 10.37 10.70 2.56
C GLN A 67 9.57 10.96 3.85
N LEU A 68 10.02 10.47 5.00
CA LEU A 68 9.40 10.76 6.29
C LEU A 68 9.55 12.24 6.67
N GLN A 69 10.72 12.85 6.47
CA GLN A 69 10.92 14.28 6.71
C GLN A 69 10.03 15.13 5.81
N GLU A 70 9.94 14.76 4.54
CA GLU A 70 9.11 15.48 3.59
C GLU A 70 7.63 15.31 3.90
N LEU A 71 7.19 14.16 4.45
CA LEU A 71 5.85 14.01 5.01
C LEU A 71 5.59 14.96 6.18
N GLN A 72 6.54 15.06 7.13
CA GLN A 72 6.44 15.99 8.25
C GLN A 72 6.39 17.45 7.79
N ARG A 73 7.15 17.80 6.75
CA ARG A 73 7.14 19.11 6.12
C ARG A 73 5.80 19.39 5.45
N ILE A 74 5.30 18.48 4.61
CA ILE A 74 4.00 18.59 3.95
C ILE A 74 2.88 18.82 4.97
N MET A 75 2.89 18.10 6.10
CA MET A 75 1.90 18.30 7.17
C MET A 75 1.91 19.73 7.72
N LYS A 76 3.10 20.29 8.03
CA LYS A 76 3.24 21.60 8.69
C LYS A 76 3.18 22.79 7.73
N GLU A 77 3.77 22.64 6.55
CA GLU A 77 4.04 23.75 5.65
C GLU A 77 3.09 23.82 4.45
N VAL A 78 2.45 22.71 4.09
CA VAL A 78 1.57 22.63 2.90
C VAL A 78 0.13 22.42 3.34
N LEU A 79 -0.18 21.30 4.00
CA LEU A 79 -1.55 20.94 4.38
C LEU A 79 -2.15 21.91 5.41
N LEU A 80 -1.38 22.25 6.45
CA LEU A 80 -1.82 23.19 7.48
C LEU A 80 -2.09 24.58 6.90
N LYS A 81 -1.21 25.08 6.01
CA LYS A 81 -1.41 26.37 5.33
C LYS A 81 -2.62 26.37 4.40
N ALA A 82 -2.88 25.24 3.75
CA ALA A 82 -4.01 25.06 2.84
C ALA A 82 -5.32 24.62 3.55
N ASN A 83 -5.37 24.61 4.89
CA ASN A 83 -6.51 24.17 5.70
C ASN A 83 -7.02 22.75 5.35
N GLN A 84 -6.14 21.84 4.92
CA GLN A 84 -6.48 20.47 4.55
C GLN A 84 -6.50 19.54 5.78
N TYR A 85 -7.38 19.85 6.74
CA TYR A 85 -7.42 19.18 8.05
C TYR A 85 -7.76 17.69 7.96
N GLU A 86 -8.62 17.29 7.02
CA GLU A 86 -8.97 15.88 6.82
C GLU A 86 -7.78 15.06 6.35
N ALA A 87 -7.00 15.56 5.39
CA ALA A 87 -5.78 14.91 4.94
C ALA A 87 -4.74 14.83 6.07
N MET A 88 -4.63 15.88 6.89
CA MET A 88 -3.78 15.85 8.09
C MET A 88 -4.23 14.79 9.08
N TYR A 89 -5.54 14.64 9.31
CA TYR A 89 -6.10 13.60 10.18
C TYR A 89 -5.77 12.20 9.66
N CYS A 90 -5.93 11.95 8.36
CA CYS A 90 -5.53 10.68 7.74
C CYS A 90 -4.05 10.34 7.99
N LEU A 91 -3.15 11.33 7.83
CA LEU A 91 -1.73 11.15 8.13
C LEU A 91 -1.46 10.90 9.61
N TYR A 92 -2.15 11.63 10.49
CA TYR A 92 -2.06 11.43 11.93
C TYR A 92 -2.46 10.00 12.33
N CYS A 93 -3.56 9.47 11.79
CA CYS A 93 -3.98 8.08 12.04
C CYS A 93 -2.94 7.07 11.53
N LEU A 94 -2.38 7.29 10.33
CA LEU A 94 -1.31 6.41 9.81
C LEU A 94 -0.08 6.41 10.73
N ILE A 95 0.32 7.57 11.26
CA ILE A 95 1.42 7.68 12.21
C ILE A 95 1.07 6.98 13.54
N GLN A 96 -0.13 7.24 14.08
CA GLN A 96 -0.58 6.65 15.34
C GLN A 96 -0.69 5.12 15.28
N HIS A 97 -1.01 4.55 14.12
CA HIS A 97 -1.09 3.11 13.90
C HIS A 97 0.25 2.45 13.54
N ASP A 98 1.38 3.15 13.68
CA ASP A 98 2.72 2.72 13.25
C ASP A 98 2.72 2.20 11.79
N ALA A 99 1.93 2.81 10.91
CA ALA A 99 1.74 2.30 9.55
C ALA A 99 3.03 2.36 8.72
N PHE A 100 3.97 3.24 9.06
CA PHE A 100 5.20 3.46 8.32
C PHE A 100 6.36 2.62 8.90
N THR A 101 7.18 2.06 8.02
CA THR A 101 8.44 1.39 8.39
C THR A 101 9.58 1.98 7.59
N ILE A 102 10.62 2.46 8.28
CA ILE A 102 11.80 3.01 7.64
C ILE A 102 12.59 1.86 7.01
N VAL A 103 12.87 1.96 5.70
CA VAL A 103 13.68 0.99 4.95
C VAL A 103 14.91 1.65 4.32
N PRO A 104 16.01 0.89 4.13
CA PRO A 104 17.19 1.37 3.41
C PRO A 104 16.88 1.71 1.96
N PHE A 105 16.27 0.80 1.20
CA PHE A 105 16.07 0.98 -0.24
C PHE A 105 14.58 0.93 -0.59
N GLY A 106 14.14 1.77 -1.53
CA GLY A 106 12.74 1.79 -1.98
C GLY A 106 12.27 0.47 -2.59
N ASN A 107 13.21 -0.38 -3.02
CA ASN A 107 12.96 -1.70 -3.59
C ASN A 107 13.33 -2.86 -2.65
N ASP A 108 13.55 -2.62 -1.35
CA ASP A 108 13.88 -3.70 -0.44
C ASP A 108 12.70 -4.67 -0.27
N TYR A 109 12.89 -5.85 -0.85
CA TYR A 109 12.13 -7.04 -0.53
C TYR A 109 12.61 -7.52 0.85
N THR A 110 11.86 -7.21 1.91
CA THR A 110 12.11 -7.84 3.20
C THR A 110 11.84 -9.34 3.06
N PHE A 111 12.91 -10.15 3.01
CA PHE A 111 12.86 -11.62 2.90
C PHE A 111 12.04 -12.26 4.03
N LYS A 112 11.80 -11.50 5.10
CA LYS A 112 10.88 -11.84 6.18
C LYS A 112 9.78 -10.80 6.16
N LEU A 113 8.60 -11.17 5.66
CA LEU A 113 7.37 -10.59 6.21
C LEU A 113 7.51 -10.77 7.72
N ALA A 114 7.76 -9.70 8.46
CA ALA A 114 7.63 -9.77 9.91
C ALA A 114 6.24 -10.37 10.19
N SER A 115 6.16 -11.30 11.15
CA SER A 115 4.91 -11.94 11.57
C SER A 115 3.80 -10.92 11.49
N SER A 116 2.79 -11.21 10.68
CA SER A 116 1.70 -10.28 10.44
C SER A 116 1.21 -9.74 11.78
N ARG A 117 1.26 -8.42 11.97
CA ARG A 117 0.89 -7.81 13.25
C ARG A 117 -0.62 -7.95 13.37
N ILE A 118 -1.09 -8.55 14.46
CA ILE A 118 -2.48 -8.43 14.87
C ILE A 118 -2.61 -7.03 15.48
N LEU A 119 -3.26 -6.11 14.77
CA LEU A 119 -3.61 -4.83 15.35
C LEU A 119 -4.82 -5.02 16.25
N GLN A 120 -4.74 -4.50 17.47
CA GLN A 120 -5.85 -4.55 18.42
C GLN A 120 -7.03 -3.77 17.82
N ASN A 121 -8.24 -4.27 18.03
CA ASN A 121 -9.44 -3.51 17.73
C ASN A 121 -9.56 -2.39 18.78
N ASP A 122 -8.99 -1.23 18.47
CA ASP A 122 -8.94 -0.04 19.32
C ASP A 122 -10.17 0.86 19.15
N GLY A 123 -11.20 0.39 18.43
CA GLY A 123 -12.38 1.20 18.08
C GLY A 123 -12.14 2.14 16.89
N SER A 124 -11.00 2.04 16.20
CA SER A 124 -10.75 2.73 14.93
C SER A 124 -11.79 2.35 13.86
N GLU A 125 -11.92 3.20 12.83
CA GLU A 125 -12.78 2.99 11.64
C GLU A 125 -12.44 1.74 10.80
N ARG A 126 -11.53 0.90 11.29
CA ARG A 126 -11.09 -0.30 10.59
C ARG A 126 -12.27 -1.25 10.42
N LEU A 127 -12.36 -1.78 9.21
CA LEU A 127 -13.35 -2.81 8.93
C LEU A 127 -13.03 -4.04 9.80
N PRO A 128 -14.05 -4.66 10.41
CA PRO A 128 -13.84 -5.83 11.26
C PRO A 128 -13.05 -6.90 10.50
N SER A 129 -12.19 -7.63 11.24
CA SER A 129 -11.50 -8.80 10.70
C SER A 129 -12.48 -9.64 9.88
N ILE A 130 -12.05 -10.09 8.71
CA ILE A 130 -12.82 -11.08 7.95
C ILE A 130 -13.00 -12.27 8.87
N LYS A 131 -14.25 -12.50 9.31
CA LYS A 131 -14.58 -13.70 10.07
C LYS A 131 -14.21 -14.87 9.17
N ASN A 132 -13.35 -15.76 9.66
CA ASN A 132 -12.90 -16.96 8.94
C ASN A 132 -11.90 -16.70 7.80
N PHE A 133 -11.02 -15.68 7.88
CA PHE A 133 -9.93 -15.53 6.89
C PHE A 133 -9.09 -16.83 6.74
N ASP A 134 -8.81 -17.50 7.86
CA ASP A 134 -8.12 -18.79 7.85
C ASP A 134 -8.90 -19.85 7.07
N LEU A 135 -10.24 -19.85 7.12
CA LEU A 135 -11.10 -20.78 6.38
C LEU A 135 -11.12 -20.48 4.87
N ILE A 136 -11.11 -19.20 4.49
CA ILE A 136 -11.08 -18.77 3.09
C ILE A 136 -9.74 -19.14 2.44
N THR A 137 -8.64 -18.96 3.16
CA THR A 137 -7.28 -19.29 2.68
C THR A 137 -7.01 -20.79 2.69
N SER A 138 -7.45 -21.52 3.71
CA SER A 138 -7.29 -22.98 3.79
C SER A 138 -8.20 -23.75 2.85
N GLY A 139 -9.40 -23.24 2.53
CA GLY A 139 -10.33 -23.86 1.59
C GLY A 139 -9.98 -23.70 0.11
N GLY A 140 -8.92 -22.95 -0.23
CA GLY A 140 -8.46 -22.73 -1.61
C GLY A 140 -9.46 -21.99 -2.51
N ASN A 141 -10.51 -21.40 -1.94
CA ASN A 141 -11.55 -20.68 -2.67
C ASN A 141 -11.55 -19.22 -2.22
N LEU A 142 -10.96 -18.35 -3.04
CA LEU A 142 -10.87 -16.91 -2.76
C LEU A 142 -12.14 -16.12 -3.14
N ASN A 143 -13.18 -16.78 -3.66
CA ASN A 143 -14.45 -16.10 -4.01
C ASN A 143 -15.15 -15.39 -2.84
N PRO A 144 -15.17 -15.91 -1.60
CA PRO A 144 -15.72 -15.18 -0.47
C PRO A 144 -15.00 -13.85 -0.26
N TYR A 145 -13.67 -13.84 -0.42
CA TYR A 145 -12.86 -12.62 -0.32
C TYR A 145 -13.24 -11.58 -1.38
N LYS A 146 -13.51 -12.00 -2.62
CA LYS A 146 -14.02 -11.10 -3.68
C LYS A 146 -15.39 -10.46 -3.35
N LYS A 147 -16.19 -11.12 -2.49
CA LYS A 147 -17.52 -10.63 -2.10
C LYS A 147 -17.47 -9.68 -0.90
N GLU A 148 -16.36 -9.65 -0.16
CA GLU A 148 -16.19 -8.79 1.01
C GLU A 148 -16.32 -7.30 0.66
N LYS A 149 -17.00 -6.55 1.54
CA LYS A 149 -17.23 -5.11 1.35
C LYS A 149 -15.91 -4.34 1.25
N ALA A 150 -14.94 -4.68 2.10
CA ALA A 150 -13.60 -4.10 2.11
C ALA A 150 -12.88 -4.28 0.78
N PHE A 151 -12.92 -5.51 0.25
CA PHE A 151 -12.24 -5.85 -1.00
C PHE A 151 -12.87 -5.13 -2.21
N LYS A 152 -14.20 -5.00 -2.23
CA LYS A 152 -14.90 -4.20 -3.25
C LYS A 152 -14.46 -2.74 -3.21
N HIS A 153 -14.35 -2.13 -2.02
CA HIS A 153 -13.85 -0.76 -1.91
C HIS A 153 -12.39 -0.66 -2.40
N MET A 154 -11.53 -1.61 -2.04
CA MET A 154 -10.15 -1.66 -2.53
C MET A 154 -10.09 -1.71 -4.06
N GLN A 155 -10.93 -2.52 -4.69
CA GLN A 155 -11.02 -2.61 -6.15
C GLN A 155 -11.45 -1.28 -6.78
N THR A 156 -12.52 -0.66 -6.27
CA THR A 156 -12.99 0.65 -6.77
C THR A 156 -11.93 1.76 -6.58
N CYS A 157 -11.26 1.79 -5.44
CA CYS A 157 -10.16 2.73 -5.18
C CYS A 157 -8.97 2.49 -6.11
N HIS A 158 -8.64 1.23 -6.40
CA HIS A 158 -7.58 0.89 -7.33
C HIS A 158 -7.89 1.33 -8.77
N GLU A 159 -9.12 1.12 -9.24
CA GLU A 159 -9.57 1.61 -10.55
C GLU A 159 -9.48 3.14 -10.64
N LYS A 160 -9.95 3.85 -9.60
CA LYS A 160 -9.84 5.30 -9.52
C LYS A 160 -8.39 5.78 -9.41
N TYR A 161 -7.53 5.01 -8.76
CA TYR A 161 -6.09 5.27 -8.73
C TYR A 161 -5.47 5.17 -10.12
N LEU A 162 -5.76 4.12 -10.88
CA LEU A 162 -5.24 3.97 -12.25
C LEU A 162 -5.72 5.12 -13.15
N GLU A 163 -7.00 5.49 -13.06
CA GLU A 163 -7.60 6.63 -13.79
C GLU A 163 -6.88 7.95 -13.45
N MET A 164 -6.70 8.24 -12.16
CA MET A 164 -6.06 9.48 -11.72
C MET A 164 -4.57 9.50 -12.03
N LYS A 165 -3.88 8.35 -11.95
CA LYS A 165 -2.46 8.22 -12.30
C LYS A 165 -2.23 8.55 -13.78
N GLU A 166 -3.12 8.07 -14.66
CA GLU A 166 -3.12 8.43 -16.08
C GLU A 166 -3.38 9.93 -16.27
N LYS A 167 -4.43 10.45 -15.64
CA LYS A 167 -4.79 11.88 -15.72
C LYS A 167 -3.68 12.82 -15.25
N PHE A 168 -2.91 12.42 -14.24
CA PHE A 168 -1.80 13.22 -13.70
C PHE A 168 -0.47 13.00 -14.45
N GLY A 169 -0.43 12.16 -15.48
CA GLY A 169 0.78 11.89 -16.25
C GLY A 169 1.86 11.13 -15.46
N MET A 170 1.47 10.38 -14.43
CA MET A 170 2.40 9.64 -13.57
C MET A 170 2.79 8.28 -14.18
N SER A 171 3.28 8.27 -15.42
CA SER A 171 3.68 7.06 -16.15
C SER A 171 5.02 6.47 -15.68
N ASN A 172 5.90 7.29 -15.10
CA ASN A 172 7.27 6.90 -14.72
C ASN A 172 7.35 6.06 -13.43
N ILE A 173 6.23 5.87 -12.73
CA ILE A 173 6.20 5.14 -11.44
C ILE A 173 5.78 3.70 -11.70
N SER A 174 6.49 2.73 -11.11
CA SER A 174 6.13 1.31 -11.15
C SER A 174 4.62 1.11 -10.94
N LYS A 175 3.97 0.45 -11.88
CA LYS A 175 2.54 0.14 -11.82
C LYS A 175 2.40 -1.25 -11.21
N VAL A 176 1.53 -1.36 -10.21
CA VAL A 176 0.84 -2.65 -10.01
C VAL A 176 -0.09 -2.76 -11.21
N GLN A 177 0.31 -3.55 -12.22
CA GLN A 177 -0.46 -3.73 -13.45
C GLN A 177 -1.69 -4.59 -13.21
N ASP A 178 -1.58 -5.52 -12.27
CA ASP A 178 -2.64 -6.45 -11.92
C ASP A 178 -3.63 -5.77 -10.98
N SER A 179 -4.92 -5.78 -11.32
CA SER A 179 -5.94 -5.37 -10.37
C SER A 179 -5.95 -6.32 -9.15
N PRO A 180 -6.48 -5.88 -7.99
CA PRO A 180 -6.71 -6.78 -6.86
C PRO A 180 -7.42 -8.08 -7.27
N ASN A 181 -8.41 -7.99 -8.18
CA ASN A 181 -9.09 -9.17 -8.74
C ASN A 181 -8.15 -10.08 -9.54
N ASP A 182 -7.32 -9.52 -10.42
CA ASP A 182 -6.36 -10.30 -11.23
C ASP A 182 -5.34 -11.01 -10.36
N ILE A 183 -4.90 -10.36 -9.27
CA ILE A 183 -4.00 -10.97 -8.28
C ILE A 183 -4.66 -12.20 -7.66
N LEU A 184 -5.93 -12.10 -7.23
CA LEU A 184 -6.66 -13.24 -6.67
C LEU A 184 -6.85 -14.36 -7.70
N ASP A 185 -7.20 -14.02 -8.94
CA ASP A 185 -7.38 -15.00 -10.02
C ASP A 185 -6.07 -15.73 -10.35
N ASN A 186 -4.94 -15.01 -10.32
CA ASN A 186 -3.62 -15.59 -10.51
C ASN A 186 -3.23 -16.49 -9.34
N ILE A 187 -3.60 -16.15 -8.09
CA ILE A 187 -3.39 -17.02 -6.92
C ILE A 187 -4.24 -18.28 -7.05
N ASP A 188 -5.54 -18.16 -7.34
CA ASP A 188 -6.44 -19.30 -7.52
C ASP A 188 -5.95 -20.26 -8.62
N LYS A 189 -5.48 -19.73 -9.75
CA LYS A 189 -4.89 -20.52 -10.83
C LYS A 189 -3.62 -21.26 -10.37
N ARG A 190 -2.74 -20.58 -9.62
CA ARG A 190 -1.50 -21.19 -9.09
C ARG A 190 -1.79 -22.29 -8.07
N VAL A 191 -2.76 -22.07 -7.18
CA VAL A 191 -3.19 -23.07 -6.19
C VAL A 191 -3.75 -24.30 -6.89
N LYS A 192 -4.69 -24.13 -7.83
CA LYS A 192 -5.23 -25.23 -8.64
C LYS A 192 -4.16 -25.98 -9.42
N LYS A 193 -3.17 -25.29 -9.97
CA LYS A 193 -2.05 -25.93 -10.67
C LYS A 193 -1.19 -26.76 -9.72
N LYS A 194 -0.89 -26.26 -8.52
CA LYS A 194 -0.15 -27.03 -7.50
C LYS A 194 -0.90 -28.28 -7.07
N PHE A 195 -2.21 -28.20 -6.82
CA PHE A 195 -3.02 -29.37 -6.48
C PHE A 195 -3.02 -30.40 -7.61
N LYS A 196 -3.22 -29.99 -8.87
CA LYS A 196 -3.14 -30.91 -10.02
C LYS A 196 -1.76 -31.58 -10.16
N MET A 197 -0.67 -30.86 -9.91
CA MET A 197 0.69 -31.43 -9.95
C MET A 197 0.98 -32.39 -8.79
N MET A 198 0.23 -32.33 -7.68
CA MET A 198 0.33 -33.32 -6.60
C MET A 198 -0.48 -34.58 -6.92
N ASP A 199 -1.56 -34.47 -7.68
CA ASP A 199 -2.39 -35.61 -8.11
C ASP A 199 -1.76 -36.42 -9.28
N ASP A 200 -0.88 -35.80 -10.07
CA ASP A 200 -0.07 -36.48 -11.10
C ASP A 200 1.34 -36.78 -10.56
N PRO A 201 1.58 -37.91 -9.86
CA PRO A 201 2.93 -38.27 -9.47
C PRO A 201 3.80 -38.43 -10.72
N PRO A 202 5.10 -38.05 -10.66
CA PRO A 202 5.98 -38.20 -11.80
C PRO A 202 5.97 -39.66 -12.23
N LYS A 203 5.64 -39.91 -13.51
CA LYS A 203 5.77 -41.24 -14.12
C LYS A 203 7.18 -41.73 -13.81
N SER A 204 7.27 -42.70 -12.90
CA SER A 204 8.48 -43.44 -12.62
C SER A 204 8.97 -44.01 -13.95
N GLY A 205 9.97 -43.35 -14.52
CA GLY A 205 10.83 -43.95 -15.52
C GLY A 205 11.72 -45.00 -14.86
N GLY A 206 11.99 -46.08 -15.58
CA GLY A 206 12.90 -47.15 -15.18
C GLY A 206 12.14 -48.35 -14.64
N ASN A 207 12.23 -49.55 -15.21
CA ASN A 207 13.08 -50.09 -16.28
C ASN A 207 12.24 -51.08 -17.09
#